data_AF-A0A960RTL4-F1
#
_entry.id   AF-A0A960RTL4-F1
#
_cell.length_a   1.000
_cell.length_b   1.000
_cell.length_c   1.000
_cell.angle_alpha   90.00
_cell.angle_beta   90.00
_cell.angle_gamma   90.00
#
_symmetry.space_group_name_H-M   'P 1'
#
loop_
_entity.id
_entity.type
_entity.pdbx_description
1 polymer ?
#
loop_
_entity_poly.entity_id
_entity_poly.type
_entity_poly.pdbx_seq_one_letter_code
_entity_poly.pdbx_strand_id
1 'polypeptide(L)'
;MEGGKSSKFFWKHALLINPYYFALLLLGLFSMHFYHLLSLGHEWTFSPLYFLIYALVESTIEVFALMVIGNLIRAYLPKCFYYAFISFCFLAFILHYVDFILIRFMDISVMYGFRWVLGETFDNFIELLHLTGISIDKWIGMLLVVVVIIPVVAIALYRITAKLSIKRPLKLTHKGMIKMLCLMPLTLAALDLTMTPLVKQEEYQIYERVLPWKSPVLSQNAMTIVLKGKLKSLEDEKTLLKQVHTIPIHAEEKPNIYLFVVESLREDFMTEETAHHITAFKNQNLSFGKAYS
;
A
#
# COMPACT_ATOMS: atom_id res chain seq x y z
N MET A 1 -1.51 -31.07 -35.94
CA MET A 1 -0.68 -29.85 -35.91
C MET A 1 -1.21 -28.88 -36.97
N GLU A 2 -2.26 -28.11 -36.64
CA GLU A 2 -2.73 -26.98 -37.46
C GLU A 2 -2.72 -25.73 -36.57
N GLY A 3 -1.52 -25.21 -36.29
CA GLY A 3 -1.27 -24.15 -35.30
C GLY A 3 -0.99 -22.78 -35.91
N GLY A 4 -1.55 -22.45 -37.08
CA GLY A 4 -1.09 -21.29 -37.88
C GLY A 4 -2.04 -20.08 -38.00
N LYS A 5 -3.33 -20.19 -37.65
CA LYS A 5 -4.33 -19.15 -37.97
C LYS A 5 -4.80 -18.28 -36.79
N SER A 6 -4.33 -18.52 -35.57
CA SER A 6 -4.97 -17.93 -34.37
C SER A 6 -4.57 -16.47 -34.06
N SER A 7 -3.39 -15.98 -34.46
CA SER A 7 -2.93 -14.66 -33.97
C SER A 7 -3.55 -13.46 -34.70
N LYS A 8 -3.88 -13.59 -35.99
CA LYS A 8 -4.53 -12.51 -36.76
C LYS A 8 -6.02 -12.34 -36.43
N PHE A 9 -6.63 -13.32 -35.75
CA PHE A 9 -8.04 -13.27 -35.36
C PHE A 9 -8.28 -12.35 -34.17
N PHE A 10 -7.35 -12.31 -33.21
CA PHE A 10 -7.50 -11.57 -31.95
C PHE A 10 -7.74 -10.05 -32.15
N TRP A 11 -7.03 -9.44 -33.11
CA TRP A 11 -7.04 -7.98 -33.30
C TRP A 11 -8.28 -7.43 -34.01
N LYS A 12 -9.13 -8.29 -34.59
CA LYS A 12 -10.31 -7.86 -35.35
C LYS A 12 -11.61 -7.85 -34.54
N HIS A 13 -11.64 -8.48 -33.37
CA HIS A 13 -12.85 -8.50 -32.55
C HIS A 13 -12.95 -7.26 -31.66
N ALA A 14 -14.15 -6.66 -31.65
CA ALA A 14 -14.50 -5.60 -30.73
C ALA A 14 -14.30 -6.09 -29.29
N LEU A 15 -13.70 -5.24 -28.46
CA LEU A 15 -13.54 -5.51 -27.04
C LEU A 15 -14.91 -5.67 -26.39
N LEU A 16 -15.20 -6.86 -25.89
CA LEU A 16 -16.41 -7.14 -25.12
C LEU A 16 -16.20 -6.84 -23.63
N ILE A 17 -15.35 -5.88 -23.29
CA ILE A 17 -15.11 -5.50 -21.89
C ILE A 17 -16.35 -4.76 -21.38
N ASN A 18 -16.66 -4.90 -20.09
CA ASN A 18 -17.68 -4.12 -19.41
C ASN A 18 -17.05 -2.79 -18.92
N PRO A 19 -17.12 -1.69 -19.68
CA PRO A 19 -16.43 -0.45 -19.35
C PRO A 19 -16.98 0.20 -18.08
N TYR A 20 -18.25 -0.01 -17.77
CA TYR A 20 -18.90 0.58 -16.60
C TYR A 20 -18.40 -0.03 -15.30
N TYR A 21 -18.10 -1.34 -15.30
CA TYR A 21 -17.47 -1.99 -14.14
C TYR A 21 -16.10 -1.39 -13.85
N PHE A 22 -15.25 -1.25 -14.87
CA PHE A 22 -13.92 -0.68 -14.71
C PHE A 22 -13.95 0.83 -14.42
N ALA A 23 -14.89 1.57 -14.99
CA ALA A 23 -15.10 2.97 -14.65
C ALA A 23 -15.52 3.15 -13.19
N LEU A 24 -16.33 2.24 -12.64
CA LEU A 24 -16.69 2.24 -11.22
C LEU A 24 -15.47 1.96 -10.33
N LEU A 25 -14.63 0.99 -10.71
CA LEU A 25 -13.37 0.73 -10.00
C LEU A 25 -12.43 1.95 -10.05
N LEU A 26 -12.27 2.57 -11.22
CA LEU A 26 -11.46 3.78 -11.39
C LEU A 26 -11.97 4.93 -10.52
N LEU A 27 -13.28 5.18 -10.56
CA LEU A 27 -13.88 6.24 -9.75
C LEU A 27 -13.67 5.96 -8.26
N GLY A 28 -13.90 4.72 -7.82
CA GLY A 28 -13.68 4.32 -6.43
C GLY A 28 -12.23 4.51 -5.98
N LEU A 29 -11.27 4.02 -6.75
CA LEU A 29 -9.83 4.15 -6.45
C LEU A 29 -9.44 5.62 -6.41
N PHE A 30 -9.74 6.36 -7.48
CA PHE A 30 -9.38 7.77 -7.56
C PHE A 30 -10.04 8.59 -6.45
N SER A 31 -11.34 8.40 -6.17
CA SER A 31 -12.03 9.11 -5.09
C SER A 31 -11.43 8.84 -3.72
N MET A 32 -10.97 7.61 -3.47
CA MET A 32 -10.30 7.25 -2.22
C MET A 32 -8.97 7.98 -2.06
N HIS A 33 -8.10 7.93 -3.07
CA HIS A 33 -6.81 8.63 -3.03
C HIS A 33 -6.97 10.16 -3.05
N PHE A 34 -7.95 10.68 -3.80
CA PHE A 34 -8.34 12.09 -3.76
C PHE A 34 -8.72 12.51 -2.35
N TYR A 35 -9.61 11.74 -1.70
CA TYR A 35 -10.02 12.02 -0.32
C TYR A 35 -8.84 11.92 0.66
N HIS A 36 -7.94 10.95 0.49
CA HIS A 36 -6.74 10.82 1.31
C HIS A 36 -5.86 12.07 1.21
N LEU A 37 -5.57 12.52 -0.01
CA LEU A 37 -4.79 13.72 -0.27
C LEU A 37 -5.43 14.97 0.35
N LEU A 38 -6.75 15.13 0.22
CA LEU A 38 -7.47 16.24 0.86
C LEU A 38 -7.43 16.19 2.38
N SER A 39 -7.47 14.98 2.96
CA SER A 39 -7.52 14.81 4.41
C SER A 39 -6.22 15.16 5.13
N LEU A 40 -5.11 15.31 4.41
CA LEU A 40 -3.82 15.72 4.98
C LEU A 40 -3.79 17.19 5.41
N GLY A 41 -4.84 17.98 5.13
CA GLY A 41 -5.07 19.29 5.75
C GLY A 41 -4.09 20.40 5.37
N HIS A 42 -3.27 20.19 4.35
CA HIS A 42 -2.34 21.20 3.85
C HIS A 42 -3.07 22.19 2.93
N GLU A 43 -2.58 23.43 2.89
CA GLU A 43 -3.03 24.41 1.91
C GLU A 43 -2.84 23.87 0.48
N TRP A 44 -3.66 24.35 -0.47
CA TRP A 44 -3.54 23.99 -1.89
C TRP A 44 -2.27 24.59 -2.50
N THR A 45 -1.13 24.00 -2.18
CA THR A 45 0.19 24.30 -2.76
C THR A 45 0.42 23.45 -4.00
N PHE A 46 1.63 23.53 -4.58
CA PHE A 46 2.01 22.76 -5.75
C PHE A 46 2.05 21.24 -5.48
N SER A 47 2.51 20.81 -4.29
CA SER A 47 2.72 19.39 -3.98
C SER A 47 1.42 18.57 -3.97
N PRO A 48 0.31 18.98 -3.29
CA PRO A 48 -0.96 18.25 -3.36
C PRO A 48 -1.47 18.07 -4.80
N LEU A 49 -1.34 19.11 -5.65
CA LEU A 49 -1.76 19.04 -7.05
C LEU A 49 -0.91 18.04 -7.85
N TYR A 50 0.42 18.05 -7.63
CA TYR A 50 1.34 17.09 -8.23
C TYR A 50 0.94 15.64 -7.91
N PHE A 51 0.76 15.32 -6.62
CA PHE A 51 0.39 13.98 -6.18
C PHE A 51 -1.05 13.61 -6.57
N LEU A 52 -1.93 14.59 -6.74
CA LEU A 52 -3.28 14.35 -7.24
C LEU A 52 -3.28 13.89 -8.70
N ILE A 53 -2.49 14.55 -9.55
CA ILE A 53 -2.29 14.13 -10.94
C ILE A 53 -1.71 12.71 -10.96
N TYR A 54 -0.75 12.44 -10.07
CA TYR A 54 -0.16 11.11 -9.92
C TYR A 54 -1.20 10.05 -9.58
N ALA A 55 -1.99 10.28 -8.53
CA ALA A 55 -3.04 9.36 -8.10
C ALA A 55 -4.08 9.09 -9.21
N LEU A 56 -4.44 10.12 -9.99
CA LEU A 56 -5.34 9.96 -11.14
C LEU A 56 -4.73 9.08 -12.22
N VAL A 57 -3.49 9.35 -12.62
CA VAL A 57 -2.83 8.64 -13.72
C VAL A 57 -2.48 7.21 -13.30
N GLU A 58 -1.97 6.97 -12.09
CA GLU A 58 -1.71 5.62 -11.58
C GLU A 58 -2.99 4.78 -11.48
N SER A 59 -4.06 5.32 -10.89
CA SER A 59 -5.36 4.62 -10.82
C SER A 59 -5.87 4.28 -12.22
N THR A 60 -5.66 5.19 -13.18
CA THR A 60 -6.01 4.96 -14.58
C THR A 60 -5.16 3.83 -15.16
N ILE A 61 -3.83 3.86 -15.01
CA ILE A 61 -2.94 2.80 -15.52
C ILE A 61 -3.35 1.44 -14.94
N GLU A 62 -3.59 1.35 -13.63
CA GLU A 62 -3.99 0.13 -12.95
C GLU A 62 -5.29 -0.43 -13.54
N VAL A 63 -6.33 0.38 -13.65
CA VAL A 63 -7.62 -0.05 -14.20
C VAL A 63 -7.49 -0.45 -15.68
N PHE A 64 -6.73 0.30 -16.48
CA PHE A 64 -6.48 -0.05 -17.87
C PHE A 64 -5.70 -1.36 -18.01
N ALA A 65 -4.70 -1.60 -17.16
CA ALA A 65 -3.98 -2.87 -17.11
C ALA A 65 -4.92 -4.03 -16.79
N LEU A 66 -5.78 -3.88 -15.76
CA LEU A 66 -6.80 -4.87 -15.42
C LEU A 66 -7.80 -5.10 -16.56
N MET A 67 -8.20 -4.06 -17.30
CA MET A 67 -9.04 -4.20 -18.49
C MET A 67 -8.36 -5.03 -19.59
N VAL A 68 -7.08 -4.77 -19.87
CA VAL A 68 -6.30 -5.54 -20.87
C VAL A 68 -6.17 -6.99 -20.44
N ILE A 69 -5.77 -7.25 -19.19
CA ILE A 69 -5.62 -8.60 -18.63
C ILE A 69 -6.96 -9.33 -18.65
N GLY A 70 -8.04 -8.68 -18.21
CA GLY A 70 -9.39 -9.27 -18.22
C GLY A 70 -9.86 -9.65 -19.62
N ASN A 71 -9.50 -8.85 -20.63
CA ASN A 71 -9.77 -9.19 -22.02
C ASN A 71 -8.94 -10.38 -22.52
N LEU A 72 -7.66 -10.47 -22.15
CA LEU A 72 -6.81 -11.62 -22.45
C LEU A 72 -7.37 -12.90 -21.80
N ILE A 73 -7.69 -12.86 -20.51
CA ILE A 73 -8.29 -13.99 -19.78
C ILE A 73 -9.59 -14.43 -20.45
N ARG A 74 -10.46 -13.49 -20.80
CA ARG A 74 -11.73 -13.82 -21.48
C ARG A 74 -11.52 -14.47 -22.86
N ALA A 75 -10.49 -14.07 -23.58
CA ALA A 75 -10.23 -14.58 -24.93
C ALA A 75 -9.55 -15.95 -24.92
N TYR A 76 -8.67 -16.21 -23.95
CA TYR A 76 -7.81 -17.41 -23.94
C TYR A 76 -8.18 -18.44 -22.87
N LEU A 77 -8.93 -18.06 -21.83
CA LEU A 77 -9.25 -18.94 -20.70
C LEU A 77 -10.77 -19.22 -20.58
N PRO A 78 -11.15 -20.34 -19.94
CA PRO A 78 -12.54 -20.65 -19.65
C PRO A 78 -13.26 -19.57 -18.83
N LYS A 79 -14.59 -19.52 -18.95
CA LYS A 79 -15.44 -18.50 -18.28
C LYS A 79 -15.28 -18.45 -16.75
N CYS A 80 -14.96 -19.56 -16.10
CA CYS A 80 -14.72 -19.59 -14.65
C CYS A 80 -13.54 -18.72 -14.24
N PHE A 81 -12.43 -18.76 -14.99
CA PHE A 81 -11.25 -17.92 -14.74
C PHE A 81 -11.57 -16.43 -14.94
N TYR A 82 -12.44 -16.09 -15.88
CA TYR A 82 -12.88 -14.71 -16.05
C TYR A 82 -13.67 -14.18 -14.84
N TYR A 83 -14.61 -14.97 -14.28
CA TYR A 83 -15.33 -14.55 -13.08
C TYR A 83 -14.44 -14.54 -11.83
N ALA A 84 -13.48 -15.48 -11.73
CA ALA A 84 -12.45 -15.44 -10.69
C ALA A 84 -11.62 -14.16 -10.80
N PHE A 85 -11.22 -13.76 -12.01
CA PHE A 85 -10.51 -12.51 -12.26
C PHE A 85 -11.32 -11.27 -11.86
N ILE A 86 -12.61 -11.20 -12.22
CA ILE A 86 -13.49 -10.12 -11.78
C ILE A 86 -13.54 -10.02 -10.25
N SER A 87 -13.63 -11.17 -9.58
CA SER A 87 -13.63 -11.26 -8.12
C SER A 87 -12.30 -10.78 -7.53
N PHE A 88 -11.18 -11.17 -8.15
CA PHE A 88 -9.85 -10.71 -7.77
C PHE A 88 -9.67 -9.19 -7.94
N CYS A 89 -10.15 -8.60 -9.05
CA CYS A 89 -10.12 -7.14 -9.22
C CYS A 89 -10.90 -6.42 -8.12
N PHE A 90 -12.05 -6.95 -7.71
CA PHE A 90 -12.84 -6.38 -6.64
C PHE A 90 -12.18 -6.55 -5.27
N LEU A 91 -11.53 -7.69 -5.03
CA LEU A 91 -10.71 -7.90 -3.84
C LEU A 91 -9.54 -6.91 -3.78
N ALA A 92 -8.82 -6.70 -4.89
CA ALA A 92 -7.74 -5.71 -4.97
C ALA A 92 -8.26 -4.30 -4.67
N PHE A 93 -9.44 -3.93 -5.17
CA PHE A 93 -10.11 -2.68 -4.82
C PHE A 93 -10.42 -2.57 -3.31
N ILE A 94 -10.91 -3.64 -2.67
CA ILE A 94 -11.13 -3.67 -1.22
C ILE A 94 -9.81 -3.54 -0.46
N LEU A 95 -8.73 -4.18 -0.95
CA LEU A 95 -7.41 -4.05 -0.32
C LEU A 95 -6.89 -2.62 -0.35
N HIS A 96 -7.11 -1.86 -1.43
CA HIS A 96 -6.83 -0.41 -1.45
C HIS A 96 -7.63 0.35 -0.39
N TYR A 97 -8.90 -0.02 -0.17
CA TYR A 97 -9.72 0.60 0.88
C TYR A 97 -9.21 0.28 2.29
N VAL A 98 -8.81 -0.98 2.54
CA VAL A 98 -8.19 -1.37 3.81
C VAL A 98 -6.88 -0.63 4.00
N ASP A 99 -6.05 -0.56 2.95
CA ASP A 99 -4.77 0.16 2.98
C ASP A 99 -4.95 1.65 3.27
N PHE A 100 -5.95 2.29 2.68
CA PHE A 100 -6.34 3.65 3.02
C PHE A 100 -6.67 3.82 4.51
N ILE A 101 -7.45 2.90 5.10
CA ILE A 101 -7.78 2.93 6.53
C ILE A 101 -6.51 2.74 7.37
N LEU A 102 -5.69 1.73 7.04
CA LEU A 102 -4.49 1.41 7.81
C LEU A 102 -3.45 2.55 7.78
N ILE A 103 -3.22 3.16 6.63
CA ILE A 103 -2.30 4.30 6.54
C ILE A 103 -2.84 5.48 7.34
N ARG A 104 -4.15 5.74 7.27
CA ARG A 104 -4.77 6.86 8.00
C ARG A 104 -4.72 6.69 9.52
N PHE A 105 -4.95 5.49 10.03
CA PHE A 105 -5.04 5.26 11.48
C PHE A 105 -3.75 4.77 12.11
N MET A 106 -2.91 4.05 11.36
CA MET A 106 -1.72 3.36 11.88
C MET A 106 -0.43 3.71 11.14
N ASP A 107 -0.48 4.52 10.07
CA ASP A 107 0.68 4.83 9.21
C ASP A 107 1.39 3.56 8.67
N ILE A 108 0.62 2.49 8.48
CA ILE A 108 1.09 1.19 7.98
C ILE A 108 0.36 0.84 6.69
N SER A 109 1.10 0.39 5.67
CA SER A 109 0.50 -0.16 4.45
C SER A 109 0.19 -1.66 4.58
N VAL A 110 -0.80 -2.13 3.83
CA VAL A 110 -1.13 -3.56 3.71
C VAL A 110 0.08 -4.37 3.23
N MET A 111 0.86 -3.83 2.29
CA MET A 111 2.07 -4.49 1.79
C MET A 111 3.16 -4.60 2.86
N TYR A 112 3.30 -3.60 3.73
CA TYR A 112 4.18 -3.70 4.88
C TYR A 112 3.70 -4.80 5.84
N GLY A 113 2.40 -4.83 6.14
CA GLY A 113 1.79 -5.89 6.96
C GLY A 113 2.04 -7.29 6.38
N PHE A 114 1.89 -7.47 5.06
CA PHE A 114 2.20 -8.75 4.41
C PHE A 114 3.68 -9.13 4.51
N ARG A 115 4.60 -8.18 4.31
CA ARG A 115 6.05 -8.46 4.45
C ARG A 115 6.40 -8.86 5.87
N TRP A 116 5.79 -8.21 6.86
CA TRP A 116 5.97 -8.56 8.26
C TRP A 116 5.42 -9.96 8.55
N VAL A 117 4.17 -10.26 8.16
CA VAL A 117 3.56 -11.59 8.34
C VAL A 117 4.34 -12.70 7.63
N LEU A 118 4.83 -12.46 6.41
CA LEU A 118 5.63 -13.43 5.65
C LEU A 118 7.06 -13.59 6.16
N GLY A 119 7.56 -12.63 6.94
CA GLY A 119 8.86 -12.71 7.60
C GLY A 119 8.84 -13.52 8.90
N GLU A 120 7.65 -13.70 9.49
CA GLU A 120 7.45 -14.45 10.73
C GLU A 120 7.33 -15.96 10.47
N THR A 121 7.63 -16.75 11.51
CA THR A 121 7.37 -18.20 11.47
C THR A 121 5.87 -18.48 11.58
N PHE A 122 5.41 -19.63 11.08
CA PHE A 122 4.00 -20.01 11.19
C PHE A 122 3.54 -20.08 12.65
N ASP A 123 4.40 -20.53 13.57
CA ASP A 123 4.10 -20.59 15.00
C ASP A 123 3.88 -19.19 15.59
N ASN A 124 4.78 -18.23 15.28
CA ASN A 124 4.63 -16.83 15.68
C ASN A 124 3.35 -16.22 15.08
N PHE A 125 3.01 -16.54 13.83
CA PHE A 125 1.77 -16.07 13.21
C PHE A 125 0.53 -16.58 13.94
N ILE A 126 0.51 -17.86 14.34
CA ILE A 126 -0.58 -18.42 15.14
C ILE A 126 -0.62 -17.76 16.53
N GLU A 127 0.53 -17.51 17.16
CA GLU A 127 0.59 -16.78 18.44
C GLU A 127 0.02 -15.36 18.30
N LEU A 128 0.36 -14.63 17.23
CA LEU A 128 -0.21 -13.32 16.92
C LEU A 128 -1.73 -13.36 16.76
N LEU A 129 -2.27 -14.39 16.09
CA LEU A 129 -3.72 -14.57 16.00
C LEU A 129 -4.36 -14.79 17.38
N HIS A 130 -3.71 -15.55 18.27
CA HIS A 130 -4.18 -15.72 19.64
C HIS A 130 -4.13 -14.42 20.46
N LEU A 131 -3.09 -13.61 20.27
CA LEU A 131 -2.93 -12.31 20.93
C LEU A 131 -4.04 -11.31 20.56
N THR A 132 -4.71 -11.48 19.41
CA THR A 132 -5.89 -10.67 19.07
C THR A 132 -7.09 -10.91 19.98
N GLY A 133 -7.09 -11.98 20.78
CA GLY A 133 -8.21 -12.39 21.63
C GLY A 133 -9.41 -12.95 20.85
N ILE A 134 -9.29 -13.08 19.52
CA ILE A 134 -10.33 -13.65 18.66
C ILE A 134 -10.05 -15.15 18.50
N SER A 135 -11.01 -15.98 18.87
CA SER A 135 -10.93 -17.45 18.70
C SER A 135 -10.69 -17.82 17.23
N ILE A 136 -9.84 -18.82 16.97
CA ILE A 136 -9.48 -19.30 15.62
C ILE A 136 -10.72 -19.58 14.75
N ASP A 137 -11.79 -20.16 15.32
CA ASP A 137 -13.03 -20.44 14.58
C ASP A 137 -13.68 -19.18 14.00
N LYS A 138 -13.58 -18.04 14.69
CA LYS A 138 -14.09 -16.75 14.21
C LYS A 138 -13.21 -16.20 13.08
N TRP A 139 -11.89 -16.37 13.16
CA TRP A 139 -10.99 -16.04 12.06
C TRP A 139 -11.28 -16.86 10.80
N ILE A 140 -11.48 -18.18 10.95
CA ILE A 140 -11.87 -19.07 9.84
C ILE A 140 -13.22 -18.64 9.28
N GLY A 141 -14.20 -18.35 10.14
CA GLY A 141 -15.52 -17.85 9.72
C GLY A 141 -15.42 -16.54 8.94
N MET A 142 -14.60 -15.59 9.41
CA MET A 142 -14.36 -14.31 8.74
C MET A 142 -13.69 -14.52 7.37
N LEU A 143 -12.68 -15.38 7.30
CA LEU A 143 -12.01 -15.72 6.04
C LEU A 143 -12.99 -16.35 5.06
N LEU A 144 -13.85 -17.28 5.51
CA LEU A 144 -14.87 -17.89 4.68
C LEU A 144 -15.86 -16.84 4.15
N VAL A 145 -16.31 -15.94 5.02
CA VAL A 145 -17.19 -14.81 4.65
C VAL A 145 -16.53 -13.95 3.57
N VAL A 146 -15.27 -13.57 3.74
CA VAL A 146 -14.50 -12.80 2.76
C VAL A 146 -14.38 -13.56 1.43
N VAL A 147 -14.00 -14.83 1.47
CA VAL A 147 -13.78 -15.67 0.28
C VAL A 147 -15.07 -15.96 -0.49
N VAL A 148 -16.24 -16.01 0.18
CA VAL A 148 -17.52 -16.31 -0.48
C VAL A 148 -18.28 -15.03 -0.87
N ILE A 149 -18.41 -14.07 0.05
CA ILE A 149 -19.24 -12.88 -0.18
C ILE A 149 -18.60 -11.96 -1.22
N ILE A 150 -17.28 -11.73 -1.16
CA ILE A 150 -16.60 -10.81 -2.08
C ILE A 150 -16.78 -11.24 -3.54
N PRO A 151 -16.53 -12.51 -3.94
CA PRO A 151 -16.80 -12.95 -5.32
C PRO A 151 -18.26 -12.82 -5.74
N VAL A 152 -19.21 -13.15 -4.85
CA VAL A 152 -20.65 -13.05 -5.17
C VAL A 152 -21.03 -11.60 -5.45
N VAL A 153 -20.61 -10.66 -4.60
CA VAL A 153 -20.84 -9.22 -4.77
C VAL A 153 -20.16 -8.70 -6.05
N ALA A 154 -18.90 -9.08 -6.28
CA ALA A 154 -18.15 -8.68 -7.48
C ALA A 154 -18.85 -9.13 -8.77
N ILE A 155 -19.28 -10.40 -8.82
CA ILE A 155 -19.99 -10.96 -9.99
C ILE A 155 -21.36 -10.30 -10.15
N ALA A 156 -22.09 -10.05 -9.07
CA ALA A 156 -23.38 -9.36 -9.12
C ALA A 156 -23.22 -7.95 -9.68
N LEU A 157 -22.25 -7.18 -9.18
CA LEU A 157 -21.92 -5.83 -9.64
C LEU A 157 -21.51 -5.82 -11.11
N TYR A 158 -20.66 -6.77 -11.52
CA TYR A 158 -20.28 -6.97 -12.92
C TYR A 158 -21.49 -7.29 -13.80
N ARG A 159 -22.42 -8.14 -13.36
CA ARG A 159 -23.63 -8.48 -14.14
C ARG A 159 -24.56 -7.29 -14.28
N ILE A 160 -24.74 -6.49 -13.23
CA ILE A 160 -25.57 -5.27 -13.27
C ILE A 160 -24.98 -4.26 -14.27
N THR A 161 -23.69 -3.98 -14.15
CA THR A 161 -22.97 -3.06 -15.06
C THR A 161 -22.88 -3.59 -16.50
N ALA A 162 -22.84 -4.91 -16.70
CA ALA A 162 -22.85 -5.51 -18.02
C ALA A 162 -24.18 -5.27 -18.76
N LYS A 163 -25.32 -5.29 -18.05
CA LYS A 163 -26.62 -4.91 -18.62
C LYS A 163 -26.61 -3.46 -19.14
N LEU A 164 -25.92 -2.56 -18.45
CA LEU A 164 -25.74 -1.18 -18.89
C LEU A 164 -24.82 -1.07 -20.12
N SER A 165 -23.74 -1.86 -20.14
CA SER A 165 -22.81 -1.93 -21.27
C SER A 165 -23.45 -2.36 -22.58
N ILE A 166 -24.47 -3.23 -22.53
CA ILE A 166 -25.20 -3.66 -23.74
C ILE A 166 -25.99 -2.49 -24.32
N LYS A 167 -26.57 -1.62 -23.47
CA LYS A 167 -27.36 -0.46 -23.90
C LYS A 167 -26.48 0.66 -24.49
N ARG A 168 -25.26 0.82 -23.97
CA ARG A 168 -24.32 1.88 -24.38
C ARG A 168 -22.89 1.31 -24.49
N PRO A 169 -22.57 0.62 -25.59
CA PRO A 169 -21.24 0.04 -25.77
C PRO A 169 -20.19 1.14 -26.00
N LEU A 170 -19.16 1.18 -25.16
CA LEU A 170 -17.97 2.01 -25.41
C LEU A 170 -17.05 1.28 -26.40
N LYS A 171 -16.87 1.88 -27.59
CA LYS A 171 -16.00 1.34 -28.63
C LYS A 171 -14.54 1.69 -28.32
N LEU A 172 -13.91 0.90 -27.44
CA LEU A 172 -12.47 0.95 -27.24
C LEU A 172 -11.76 0.06 -28.27
N THR A 173 -10.69 0.57 -28.88
CA THR A 173 -9.86 -0.21 -29.78
C THR A 173 -8.67 -0.78 -29.01
N HIS A 174 -8.29 -2.03 -29.29
CA HIS A 174 -7.10 -2.67 -28.67
C HIS A 174 -5.83 -1.81 -28.85
N LYS A 175 -5.66 -1.25 -30.06
CA LYS A 175 -4.54 -0.36 -30.36
C LYS A 175 -4.55 0.89 -29.48
N GLY A 176 -5.72 1.48 -29.24
CA GLY A 176 -5.86 2.65 -28.36
C GLY A 176 -5.51 2.31 -26.91
N MET A 177 -5.99 1.17 -26.41
CA MET A 177 -5.69 0.73 -25.04
C MET A 177 -4.21 0.50 -24.80
N ILE A 178 -3.53 -0.22 -25.71
CA ILE A 178 -2.09 -0.47 -25.57
C ILE A 178 -1.30 0.84 -25.66
N LYS A 179 -1.67 1.74 -26.59
CA LYS A 179 -1.05 3.06 -26.67
C LYS A 179 -1.20 3.85 -25.36
N MET A 180 -2.39 3.87 -24.77
CA MET A 180 -2.62 4.54 -23.49
C MET A 180 -1.81 3.91 -22.37
N LEU A 181 -1.77 2.58 -22.28
CA LEU A 181 -1.03 1.85 -21.26
C LEU A 181 0.48 2.10 -21.34
N CYS A 182 1.04 2.27 -22.55
CA CYS A 182 2.45 2.63 -22.72
C CYS A 182 2.72 4.12 -22.52
N LEU A 183 1.79 4.99 -22.94
CA LEU A 183 1.98 6.44 -22.89
C LEU A 183 1.86 6.99 -21.46
N MET A 184 0.94 6.47 -20.64
CA MET A 184 0.70 6.99 -19.29
C MET A 184 1.94 6.86 -18.37
N PRO A 185 2.64 5.71 -18.26
CA PRO A 185 3.88 5.61 -17.49
C PRO A 185 4.99 6.53 -18.01
N LEU A 186 5.10 6.70 -19.33
CA LEU A 186 6.05 7.67 -19.91
C LEU A 186 5.69 9.11 -19.52
N THR A 187 4.40 9.41 -19.43
CA THR A 187 3.91 10.73 -19.00
C THR A 187 4.21 10.96 -17.52
N LEU A 188 4.04 9.94 -16.66
CA LEU A 188 4.45 9.98 -15.25
C LEU A 188 5.97 10.16 -15.10
N ALA A 189 6.78 9.42 -15.86
CA ALA A 189 8.23 9.57 -15.83
C ALA A 189 8.67 10.98 -16.29
N ALA A 190 8.03 11.54 -17.33
CA ALA A 190 8.29 12.91 -17.77
C ALA A 190 7.86 13.94 -16.71
N LEU A 191 6.73 13.70 -16.03
CA LEU A 191 6.25 14.53 -14.92
C LEU A 191 7.25 14.48 -13.76
N ASP A 192 7.74 13.29 -13.39
CA ASP A 192 8.75 13.12 -12.35
C ASP A 192 10.03 13.89 -12.72
N LEU A 193 10.54 13.78 -13.95
CA LEU A 193 11.77 14.48 -14.35
C LEU A 193 11.65 16.01 -14.33
N THR A 194 10.45 16.55 -14.59
CA THR A 194 10.25 17.99 -14.77
C THR A 194 9.76 18.70 -13.51
N MET A 195 8.89 18.05 -12.73
CA MET A 195 8.16 18.69 -11.63
C MET A 195 8.64 18.25 -10.24
N THR A 196 9.30 17.10 -10.11
CA THR A 196 9.84 16.61 -8.84
C THR A 196 10.73 17.62 -8.11
N PRO A 197 11.63 18.38 -8.77
CA PRO A 197 12.46 19.38 -8.08
C PRO A 197 11.68 20.54 -7.45
N LEU A 198 10.42 20.76 -7.85
CA LEU A 198 9.55 21.81 -7.33
C LEU A 198 8.79 21.37 -6.08
N VAL A 199 8.75 20.06 -5.81
CA VAL A 199 8.07 19.48 -4.65
C VAL A 199 9.00 19.53 -3.44
N LYS A 200 8.53 20.06 -2.31
CA LYS A 200 9.31 20.06 -1.07
C LYS A 200 9.51 18.63 -0.58
N GLN A 201 10.73 18.32 -0.15
CA GLN A 201 11.11 16.96 0.24
C GLN A 201 10.33 16.44 1.46
N GLU A 202 10.03 17.31 2.43
CA GLU A 202 9.24 16.95 3.62
C GLU A 202 7.81 16.52 3.24
N GLU A 203 7.20 17.26 2.31
CA GLU A 203 5.86 16.98 1.78
C GLU A 203 5.88 15.71 0.90
N TYR A 204 6.98 15.48 0.16
CA TYR A 204 7.10 14.34 -0.75
C TYR A 204 6.90 12.99 -0.05
N GLN A 205 7.56 12.78 1.09
CA GLN A 205 7.47 11.51 1.84
C GLN A 205 6.07 11.24 2.39
N ILE A 206 5.35 12.30 2.78
CA ILE A 206 3.99 12.20 3.29
C ILE A 206 3.05 11.79 2.16
N TYR A 207 3.14 12.46 1.02
CA TYR A 207 2.25 12.23 -0.10
C TYR A 207 2.55 10.94 -0.90
N GLU A 208 3.81 10.52 -0.96
CA GLU A 208 4.21 9.26 -1.61
C GLU A 208 3.47 8.05 -1.01
N ARG A 209 3.31 8.02 0.31
CA ARG A 209 2.63 6.93 1.02
C ARG A 209 1.15 6.82 0.67
N VAL A 210 0.52 7.90 0.24
CA VAL A 210 -0.92 7.90 -0.09
C VAL A 210 -1.21 7.56 -1.54
N LEU A 211 -0.18 7.42 -2.39
CA LEU A 211 -0.34 7.02 -3.79
C LEU A 211 -0.89 5.59 -3.93
N PRO A 212 -1.62 5.29 -5.02
CA PRO A 212 -2.04 3.93 -5.37
C PRO A 212 -0.90 2.91 -5.30
N TRP A 213 0.26 3.23 -5.89
CA TRP A 213 1.40 2.31 -5.93
C TRP A 213 2.43 2.50 -4.82
N LYS A 214 2.20 3.45 -3.90
CA LYS A 214 3.10 3.79 -2.79
C LYS A 214 4.50 4.24 -3.22
N SER A 215 4.67 4.55 -4.51
CA SER A 215 5.94 4.92 -5.09
C SER A 215 5.65 5.65 -6.39
N PRO A 216 6.31 6.78 -6.66
CA PRO A 216 6.39 7.30 -8.01
C PRO A 216 7.24 6.37 -8.89
N VAL A 217 7.09 6.53 -10.20
CA VAL A 217 7.83 5.85 -11.26
C VAL A 217 9.32 6.14 -11.14
N LEU A 218 9.71 7.40 -10.86
CA LEU A 218 11.08 7.77 -10.53
C LEU A 218 11.14 8.25 -9.07
N SER A 219 11.62 7.38 -8.19
CA SER A 219 11.89 7.74 -6.79
C SER A 219 12.93 8.84 -6.72
N GLN A 220 12.69 9.89 -5.91
CA GLN A 220 13.76 10.80 -5.52
C GLN A 220 14.91 10.03 -4.86
N ASN A 221 16.15 10.46 -5.13
CA ASN A 221 17.30 9.93 -4.40
C ASN A 221 17.09 10.21 -2.92
N ALA A 222 16.88 9.14 -2.13
CA ALA A 222 16.86 9.25 -0.68
C ALA A 222 18.14 9.97 -0.23
N MET A 223 18.01 10.92 0.70
CA MET A 223 19.19 11.53 1.32
C MET A 223 20.02 10.41 1.96
N THR A 224 21.10 10.03 1.29
CA THR A 224 22.02 9.04 1.80
C THR A 224 22.97 9.75 2.76
N ILE A 225 22.83 9.45 4.05
CA ILE A 225 23.83 9.87 5.02
C ILE A 225 25.06 8.99 4.78
N VAL A 226 26.08 9.56 4.14
CA VAL A 226 27.35 8.86 3.92
C VAL A 226 28.06 8.74 5.27
N LEU A 227 28.00 7.54 5.84
CA LEU A 227 28.73 7.22 7.06
C LEU A 227 30.23 7.18 6.73
N LYS A 228 31.06 7.79 7.59
CA LYS A 228 32.52 7.81 7.42
C LYS A 228 33.17 6.42 7.48
N GLY A 229 32.44 5.42 7.95
CA GLY A 229 32.90 4.03 8.04
C GLY A 229 31.75 3.06 7.97
N LYS A 230 32.07 1.78 7.77
CA LYS A 230 31.10 0.70 7.79
C LYS A 230 30.50 0.59 9.20
N LEU A 231 29.17 0.56 9.32
CA LEU A 231 28.53 0.18 10.57
C LEU A 231 29.06 -1.19 10.99
N LYS A 232 29.38 -1.35 12.28
CA LYS A 232 29.74 -2.65 12.83
C LYS A 232 28.56 -3.58 12.53
N SER A 233 28.82 -4.74 11.93
CA SER A 233 27.77 -5.74 11.74
C SER A 233 27.16 -6.05 13.09
N LEU A 234 25.83 -6.12 13.16
CA LEU A 234 25.17 -6.74 14.30
C LEU A 234 25.75 -8.15 14.44
N GLU A 235 26.23 -8.45 15.65
CA GLU A 235 26.66 -9.80 15.99
C GLU A 235 25.41 -10.68 16.08
N ASP A 236 25.57 -11.96 15.80
CA ASP A 236 24.46 -12.92 15.90
C ASP A 236 23.85 -12.88 17.30
N GLU A 237 22.52 -12.88 17.40
CA GLU A 237 21.79 -12.73 18.66
C GLU A 237 22.26 -13.73 19.72
N LYS A 238 22.52 -14.99 19.31
CA LYS A 238 23.01 -16.03 20.22
C LYS A 238 24.42 -15.72 20.73
N THR A 239 25.24 -15.09 19.91
CA THR A 239 26.59 -14.68 20.30
C THR A 239 26.54 -13.49 21.26
N LEU A 240 25.68 -12.51 20.98
CA LEU A 240 25.41 -11.37 21.85
C LEU A 240 24.87 -11.81 23.21
N LEU A 241 23.87 -12.69 23.25
CA LEU A 241 23.33 -13.25 24.49
C LEU A 241 24.41 -14.01 25.27
N LYS A 242 25.22 -14.84 24.61
CA LYS A 242 26.35 -15.51 25.26
C LYS A 242 27.33 -14.51 25.86
N GLN A 243 27.69 -13.45 25.12
CA GLN A 243 28.58 -12.40 25.61
C GLN A 243 27.99 -11.71 26.85
N VAL A 244 26.72 -11.31 26.79
CA VAL A 244 26.01 -10.71 27.93
C VAL A 244 26.00 -11.65 29.14
N HIS A 245 25.77 -12.94 28.94
CA HIS A 245 25.81 -13.94 30.01
C HIS A 245 27.23 -14.24 30.55
N THR A 246 28.27 -14.03 29.74
CA THR A 246 29.67 -14.22 30.18
C THR A 246 30.25 -13.03 30.92
N ILE A 247 29.64 -11.84 30.80
CA ILE A 247 30.06 -10.68 31.59
C ILE A 247 29.53 -10.91 33.02
N PRO A 248 30.41 -11.14 34.02
CA PRO A 248 29.95 -11.26 35.40
C PRO A 248 29.42 -9.89 35.84
N ILE A 249 28.11 -9.75 35.84
CA ILE A 249 27.45 -8.56 36.36
C ILE A 249 27.52 -8.66 37.88
N HIS A 250 28.57 -8.08 38.47
CA HIS A 250 28.63 -7.81 39.90
C HIS A 250 27.93 -6.48 40.16
N ALA A 251 26.65 -6.57 40.47
CA ALA A 251 25.92 -5.48 41.08
C ALA A 251 25.91 -5.76 42.59
N GLU A 252 26.36 -4.79 43.39
CA GLU A 252 26.28 -4.88 44.86
C GLU A 252 24.81 -5.06 45.31
N GLU A 253 23.89 -4.42 44.58
CA GLU A 253 22.45 -4.63 44.69
C GLU A 253 21.83 -4.68 43.28
N LYS A 254 20.86 -5.58 43.06
CA LYS A 254 20.16 -5.67 41.78
C LYS A 254 19.17 -4.51 41.66
N PRO A 255 19.35 -3.55 40.74
CA PRO A 255 18.40 -2.46 40.59
C PRO A 255 17.10 -2.96 39.97
N ASN A 256 15.98 -2.35 40.36
CA ASN A 256 14.72 -2.49 39.64
C ASN A 256 14.78 -1.58 38.40
N ILE A 257 14.64 -2.18 37.21
CA ILE A 257 14.61 -1.43 35.95
C ILE A 257 13.15 -1.25 35.56
N TYR A 258 12.74 0.01 35.41
CA TYR A 258 11.43 0.38 34.90
C TYR A 258 11.60 0.98 33.50
N LEU A 259 11.00 0.33 32.49
CA LEU A 259 11.00 0.83 31.12
C LEU A 259 9.60 1.36 30.79
N PHE A 260 9.52 2.65 30.52
CA PHE A 260 8.30 3.30 30.04
C PHE A 260 8.48 3.67 28.57
N VAL A 261 7.74 2.98 27.69
CA VAL A 261 7.66 3.34 26.27
C VAL A 261 6.36 4.10 26.08
N VAL A 262 6.45 5.37 25.72
CA VAL A 262 5.28 6.22 25.46
C VAL A 262 5.05 6.24 23.96
N GLU A 263 3.92 5.68 23.53
CA GLU A 263 3.54 5.62 22.13
C GLU A 263 3.25 7.03 21.58
N SER A 264 3.81 7.35 20.42
CA SER A 264 3.59 8.60 19.69
C SER A 264 3.93 9.91 20.46
N LEU A 265 4.76 9.85 21.50
CA LEU A 265 5.20 11.05 22.21
C LEU A 265 6.21 11.82 21.35
N ARG A 266 5.79 12.98 20.82
CA ARG A 266 6.67 13.89 20.08
C ARG A 266 7.22 14.97 21.00
N GLU A 267 8.45 15.40 20.73
CA GLU A 267 9.15 16.39 21.57
C GLU A 267 8.45 17.76 21.61
N ASP A 268 7.80 18.17 20.53
CA ASP A 268 7.05 19.42 20.46
C ASP A 268 5.80 19.47 21.35
N PHE A 269 5.33 18.32 21.85
CA PHE A 269 4.25 18.23 22.84
C PHE A 269 4.75 18.16 24.28
N MET A 270 6.07 18.15 24.51
CA MET A 270 6.67 18.10 25.83
C MET A 270 6.96 19.51 26.36
N THR A 271 5.92 20.28 26.69
CA THR A 271 6.07 21.57 27.38
C THR A 271 5.83 21.44 28.88
N GLU A 272 6.17 22.47 29.66
CA GLU A 272 5.82 22.50 31.09
C GLU A 272 4.29 22.54 31.30
N GLU A 273 3.53 23.07 30.34
CA GLU A 273 2.07 23.18 30.45
C GLU A 273 1.35 21.86 30.11
N THR A 274 1.77 21.18 29.03
CA THR A 274 1.11 19.96 28.55
C THR A 274 1.65 18.69 29.18
N ALA A 275 2.94 18.68 29.56
CA ALA A 275 3.64 17.48 30.00
C ALA A 275 4.58 17.76 31.18
N HIS A 276 4.13 18.55 32.16
CA HIS A 276 4.91 18.98 33.33
C HIS A 276 5.78 17.87 33.95
N HIS A 277 5.22 16.68 34.19
CA HIS A 277 5.95 15.57 34.82
C HIS A 277 7.05 14.97 33.94
N ILE A 278 6.81 14.86 32.63
CA ILE A 278 7.80 14.33 31.68
C ILE A 278 8.91 15.37 31.48
N THR A 279 8.55 16.65 31.39
CA THR A 279 9.51 17.75 31.30
C THR A 279 10.38 17.85 32.55
N ALA A 280 9.78 17.76 33.74
CA ALA A 280 10.51 17.70 35.01
C ALA A 280 11.43 16.47 35.07
N PHE A 281 10.95 15.30 34.64
CA PHE A 281 11.77 14.09 34.56
C PHE A 281 12.96 14.26 33.60
N LYS A 282 12.75 14.84 32.41
CA LYS A 282 13.81 15.15 31.43
C LYS A 282 14.87 16.09 32.02
N ASN A 283 14.46 17.09 32.79
CA ASN A 283 15.35 18.08 33.40
C ASN A 283 16.13 17.53 34.60
N GLN A 284 15.58 16.53 35.30
CA GLN A 284 16.21 15.90 36.47
C GLN A 284 17.09 14.70 36.12
N ASN A 285 17.01 14.18 34.90
CA ASN A 285 17.69 12.95 34.49
C ASN A 285 18.55 13.16 33.23
N LEU A 286 19.35 12.15 32.90
CA LEU A 286 20.07 12.10 31.63
C LEU A 286 19.07 12.06 30.48
N SER A 287 19.16 13.03 29.58
CA SER A 287 18.35 13.12 28.38
C SER A 287 19.22 13.27 27.14
N PHE A 288 18.77 12.67 26.04
CA PHE A 288 19.43 12.77 24.74
C PHE A 288 18.77 13.88 23.94
N GLY A 289 19.51 14.94 23.62
CA GLY A 289 18.97 16.08 22.85
C GLY A 289 18.60 15.75 21.40
N LYS A 290 19.11 14.63 20.86
CA LYS A 290 18.69 14.05 19.58
C LYS A 290 18.72 12.54 19.70
N ALA A 291 17.58 11.91 19.47
CA ALA A 291 17.44 10.47 19.33
C ALA A 291 16.67 10.20 18.02
N TYR A 292 17.03 9.12 17.33
CA TYR A 292 16.39 8.70 16.08
C TYR A 292 15.86 7.29 16.30
N SER A 293 14.59 7.04 15.93
CA SER A 293 14.00 5.70 15.90
C SER A 293 14.09 5.09 14.52
#